data_AF-A0A2E3PCI8-F1
#
_entry.id   AF-A0A2E3PCI8-F1
#
_cell.length_a   1.000
_cell.length_b   1.000
_cell.length_c   1.000
_cell.angle_alpha   90.00
_cell.angle_beta   90.00
_cell.angle_gamma   90.00
#
_symmetry.space_group_name_H-M   'P 1'
#
loop_
_entity.id
_entity.type
_entity.pdbx_description
1 polymer ?
#
loop_
_entity_poly.entity_id
_entity_poly.type
_entity_poly.pdbx_seq_one_letter_code
_entity_poly.pdbx_strand_id
1 'polypeptide(L)'
;QDGAATGGYAAPSSPEFREKQLARFRELAPQMDIVITTALIPNREAPELWTPDMVAAMKRGSVIIDLAAEKGGNCKLTVKDEKIVTDNGVTIVGYTDFPSRMATQSSSLYATNIRHMMTDLTPEKDGTVNHNMEDDVIRGATIAHKHDVTWPPPPPKTKAIAAQKPKEKAPELTPEEKRAAEAAAFKAQTKQQVTLLGIGGVLLLAVGLVAPASFMQHFIVFVLSVFVGFQVIWNVSHSLHTPLMAVTNAISSIIILGALMQIGSGSWLVILLAAVSVFMAGINIFGGFMVTRRMLAMFQKS
;
A
#
# COMPACT_ATOMS: atom_id res chain seq x y z
N GLN A 1 -9.36 -29.67 4.74
CA GLN A 1 -7.99 -30.15 4.42
C GLN A 1 -7.06 -28.97 4.45
N ASP A 2 -5.88 -29.14 5.02
CA ASP A 2 -4.91 -28.09 5.29
C ASP A 2 -4.38 -27.49 3.98
N GLY A 3 -4.56 -26.18 3.76
CA GLY A 3 -4.26 -25.48 2.49
C GLY A 3 -2.77 -25.51 2.10
N ALA A 4 -1.90 -26.00 2.99
CA ALA A 4 -0.48 -26.19 2.73
C ALA A 4 -0.18 -27.26 1.66
N ALA A 5 -1.05 -28.26 1.46
CA ALA A 5 -0.82 -29.33 0.48
C ALA A 5 -1.06 -28.90 -0.98
N THR A 6 -1.85 -27.85 -1.21
CA THR A 6 -2.23 -27.31 -2.53
C THR A 6 -1.47 -26.04 -2.91
N GLY A 7 -0.38 -25.70 -2.21
CA GLY A 7 0.34 -24.45 -2.42
C GLY A 7 -0.42 -23.20 -1.97
N GLY A 8 -1.35 -23.34 -1.02
CA GLY A 8 -2.18 -22.25 -0.50
C GLY A 8 -3.49 -22.03 -1.27
N TYR A 9 -3.71 -22.72 -2.39
CA TYR A 9 -4.94 -22.59 -3.16
C TYR A 9 -6.13 -23.33 -2.51
N ALA A 10 -7.31 -22.72 -2.56
CA ALA A 10 -8.54 -23.31 -2.06
C ALA A 10 -8.92 -24.56 -2.86
N ALA A 11 -9.23 -25.65 -2.16
CA ALA A 11 -9.82 -26.83 -2.77
C ALA A 11 -11.32 -26.60 -3.03
N PRO A 12 -11.91 -27.31 -4.03
CA PRO A 12 -13.35 -27.29 -4.24
C PRO A 12 -14.10 -27.69 -2.96
N SER A 13 -15.12 -26.92 -2.59
CA SER A 13 -15.96 -27.21 -1.44
C SER A 13 -16.79 -28.49 -1.66
N SER A 14 -17.13 -29.19 -0.58
CA SER A 14 -18.08 -30.30 -0.64
C SER A 14 -19.48 -29.80 -1.06
N PRO A 15 -20.31 -30.65 -1.69
CA PRO A 15 -21.67 -30.28 -2.08
C PRO A 15 -22.51 -29.74 -0.92
N GLU A 16 -22.43 -30.38 0.25
CA GLU A 16 -23.14 -29.93 1.46
C GLU A 16 -22.70 -28.54 1.94
N PHE A 17 -21.40 -28.25 1.86
CA PHE A 17 -20.89 -26.92 2.21
C PHE A 17 -21.41 -25.87 1.23
N ARG A 18 -21.39 -26.19 -0.08
CA ARG A 18 -21.90 -25.31 -1.12
C ARG A 18 -23.39 -25.02 -0.92
N GLU A 19 -24.20 -26.03 -0.61
CA GLU A 19 -25.63 -25.84 -0.37
C GLU A 19 -25.90 -24.95 0.85
N LYS A 20 -25.20 -25.18 1.97
CA LYS A 20 -25.30 -24.31 3.15
C LYS A 20 -24.83 -22.88 2.86
N GLN A 21 -23.77 -22.73 2.07
CA GLN A 21 -23.27 -21.43 1.64
C GLN A 21 -24.30 -20.68 0.79
N LEU A 22 -24.91 -21.36 -0.20
CA LEU A 22 -25.95 -20.80 -1.05
C LEU A 22 -27.21 -20.45 -0.24
N ALA A 23 -27.62 -21.30 0.72
CA ALA A 23 -28.72 -21.00 1.62
C ALA A 23 -28.45 -19.71 2.41
N ARG A 24 -27.23 -19.56 2.93
CA ARG A 24 -26.83 -18.35 3.64
C ARG A 24 -26.81 -17.11 2.74
N PHE A 25 -26.32 -17.22 1.51
CA PHE A 25 -26.34 -16.10 0.56
C PHE A 25 -27.76 -15.69 0.19
N ARG A 26 -28.67 -16.66 0.05
CA ARG A 26 -30.10 -16.40 -0.20
C ARG A 26 -30.75 -15.59 0.94
N GLU A 27 -30.43 -15.90 2.19
CA GLU A 27 -30.92 -15.14 3.36
C GLU A 27 -30.41 -13.69 3.36
N LEU A 28 -29.17 -13.47 2.89
CA LEU A 28 -28.52 -12.16 2.91
C LEU A 28 -28.87 -11.30 1.69
N ALA A 29 -29.22 -11.90 0.56
CA ALA A 29 -29.45 -11.22 -0.71
C ALA A 29 -30.39 -9.98 -0.62
N PRO A 30 -31.52 -10.01 0.12
CA PRO A 30 -32.41 -8.84 0.24
C PRO A 30 -31.79 -7.67 1.01
N GLN A 31 -30.77 -7.93 1.82
CA GLN A 31 -30.12 -6.92 2.66
C GLN A 31 -28.92 -6.28 1.97
N MET A 32 -28.40 -6.89 0.90
CA MET A 32 -27.18 -6.44 0.22
C MET A 32 -27.46 -5.40 -0.86
N ASP A 33 -26.73 -4.29 -0.80
CA ASP A 33 -26.78 -3.22 -1.80
C ASP A 33 -25.68 -3.40 -2.86
N ILE A 34 -24.51 -3.92 -2.48
CA ILE A 34 -23.39 -4.19 -3.38
C ILE A 34 -22.83 -5.59 -3.11
N VAL A 35 -22.63 -6.36 -4.17
CA VAL A 35 -22.03 -7.71 -4.11
C VAL A 35 -20.82 -7.74 -5.05
N ILE A 36 -19.66 -8.16 -4.53
CA ILE A 36 -18.44 -8.33 -5.32
C ILE A 36 -18.05 -9.80 -5.26
N THR A 37 -18.06 -10.48 -6.41
CA THR A 37 -17.75 -11.91 -6.49
C THR A 37 -16.38 -12.13 -7.12
N THR A 38 -15.51 -12.82 -6.40
CA THR A 38 -14.10 -13.02 -6.79
C THR A 38 -13.64 -14.47 -6.70
N ALA A 39 -14.57 -15.41 -6.47
CA ALA A 39 -14.21 -16.81 -6.30
C ALA A 39 -13.74 -17.37 -7.65
N LEU A 40 -12.50 -17.86 -7.67
CA LEU A 40 -11.91 -18.49 -8.83
C LEU A 40 -10.98 -19.60 -8.37
N ILE A 41 -11.18 -20.80 -8.91
CA ILE A 41 -10.29 -21.94 -8.68
C ILE A 41 -9.44 -22.09 -9.94
N PRO A 42 -8.09 -22.13 -9.84
CA PRO A 42 -7.23 -22.32 -11.00
C PRO A 42 -7.65 -23.52 -11.85
N ASN A 43 -7.66 -23.33 -13.18
CA ASN A 43 -8.01 -24.36 -14.17
C ASN A 43 -9.44 -24.92 -14.07
N ARG A 44 -10.38 -24.19 -13.45
CA ARG A 44 -11.80 -24.56 -13.41
C ARG A 44 -12.68 -23.37 -13.77
N GLU A 45 -13.91 -23.66 -14.13
CA GLU A 45 -14.95 -22.63 -14.25
C GLU A 45 -15.23 -22.01 -12.87
N ALA A 46 -15.64 -20.75 -12.89
CA ALA A 46 -16.06 -20.05 -11.69
C ALA A 46 -17.29 -20.75 -11.09
N PRO A 47 -17.34 -20.97 -9.77
CA PRO A 47 -18.51 -21.58 -9.14
C PRO A 47 -19.69 -20.61 -9.20
N GLU A 48 -20.87 -21.12 -9.55
CA GLU A 48 -22.10 -20.34 -9.44
C GLU A 48 -22.42 -20.13 -7.94
N LEU A 49 -22.23 -18.89 -7.47
CA LEU A 49 -22.44 -18.48 -6.08
C LEU A 49 -23.62 -17.51 -5.92
N TRP A 50 -23.98 -16.80 -6.98
CA TRP A 50 -25.06 -15.83 -6.97
C TRP A 50 -26.11 -16.17 -8.04
N THR A 51 -27.19 -16.81 -7.58
CA THR A 51 -28.22 -17.38 -8.46
C THR A 51 -29.25 -16.33 -8.90
N PRO A 52 -30.03 -16.57 -9.97
CA PRO A 52 -31.00 -15.59 -10.47
C PRO A 52 -32.05 -15.16 -9.43
N ASP A 53 -32.49 -16.07 -8.57
CA ASP A 53 -33.43 -15.77 -7.48
C ASP A 53 -32.82 -14.86 -6.40
N MET A 54 -31.52 -14.99 -6.13
CA MET A 54 -30.81 -14.07 -5.23
C MET A 54 -30.73 -12.67 -5.84
N VAL A 55 -30.44 -12.56 -7.14
CA VAL A 55 -30.47 -11.28 -7.86
C VAL A 55 -31.86 -10.65 -7.81
N ALA A 56 -32.91 -11.44 -8.05
CA ALA A 56 -34.29 -10.98 -8.00
C ALA A 56 -34.70 -10.45 -6.61
N ALA A 57 -34.13 -11.04 -5.55
CA ALA A 57 -34.39 -10.65 -4.17
C ALA A 57 -33.65 -9.38 -3.73
N MET A 58 -32.63 -8.94 -4.46
CA MET A 58 -31.90 -7.70 -4.15
C MET A 58 -32.77 -6.46 -4.36
N LYS A 59 -32.42 -5.37 -3.66
CA LYS A 59 -33.09 -4.08 -3.80
C LYS A 59 -32.86 -3.47 -5.19
N ARG A 60 -33.85 -2.72 -5.69
CA ARG A 60 -33.72 -1.97 -6.94
C ARG A 60 -32.58 -0.95 -6.82
N GLY A 61 -31.69 -0.92 -7.80
CA GLY A 61 -30.50 -0.07 -7.80
C GLY A 61 -29.26 -0.71 -7.18
N SER A 62 -29.35 -1.92 -6.63
CA SER A 62 -28.19 -2.68 -6.18
C SER A 62 -27.22 -2.98 -7.33
N VAL A 63 -25.95 -3.24 -6.99
CA VAL A 63 -24.87 -3.48 -7.95
C VAL A 63 -24.15 -4.79 -7.65
N ILE A 64 -23.91 -5.58 -8.70
CA ILE A 64 -23.08 -6.78 -8.66
C ILE A 64 -21.85 -6.54 -9.53
N ILE A 65 -20.65 -6.71 -8.95
CA ILE A 65 -19.38 -6.67 -9.67
C ILE A 65 -18.80 -8.08 -9.70
N ASP A 66 -18.80 -8.71 -10.88
CA ASP A 66 -18.31 -10.08 -11.04
C ASP A 66 -16.89 -10.11 -11.62
N LEU A 67 -15.91 -10.27 -10.74
CA LEU A 67 -14.50 -10.32 -11.13
C LEU A 67 -14.10 -11.66 -11.77
N ALA A 68 -14.99 -12.67 -11.77
CA ALA A 68 -14.73 -13.98 -12.38
C ALA A 68 -15.39 -14.16 -13.75
N ALA A 69 -15.90 -13.09 -14.37
CA ALA A 69 -16.61 -13.12 -15.64
C ALA A 69 -15.81 -13.80 -16.78
N GLU A 70 -14.48 -13.73 -16.75
CA GLU A 70 -13.60 -14.37 -17.74
C GLU A 70 -13.75 -15.91 -17.76
N LYS A 71 -14.10 -16.51 -16.61
CA LYS A 71 -14.19 -17.97 -16.41
C LYS A 71 -15.62 -18.43 -16.15
N GLY A 72 -16.59 -17.73 -16.71
CA GLY A 72 -18.02 -18.06 -16.62
C GLY A 72 -18.81 -17.21 -15.61
N GLY A 73 -18.12 -16.51 -14.70
CA GLY A 73 -18.76 -15.66 -13.69
C GLY A 73 -19.29 -16.43 -12.48
N ASN A 74 -19.29 -15.78 -11.33
CA ASN A 74 -19.92 -16.31 -10.12
C ASN A 74 -21.41 -15.99 -10.06
N CYS A 75 -21.86 -14.94 -10.75
CA CYS A 75 -23.27 -14.61 -10.89
C CYS A 75 -23.82 -15.17 -12.19
N LYS A 76 -24.91 -15.94 -12.11
CA LYS A 76 -25.46 -16.65 -13.27
C LYS A 76 -25.93 -15.73 -14.39
N LEU A 77 -26.34 -14.51 -14.04
CA LEU A 77 -26.83 -13.51 -14.98
C LEU A 77 -25.70 -12.64 -15.56
N THR A 78 -24.44 -12.86 -15.17
CA THR A 78 -23.30 -12.11 -15.71
C THR A 78 -23.19 -12.34 -17.22
N VAL A 79 -23.16 -11.25 -17.97
CA VAL A 79 -22.77 -11.24 -19.39
C VAL A 79 -21.34 -10.75 -19.48
N LYS A 80 -20.47 -11.56 -20.08
CA LYS A 80 -19.04 -11.27 -20.21
C LYS A 80 -18.84 -9.96 -20.99
N ASP A 81 -17.97 -9.10 -20.46
CA ASP A 81 -17.59 -7.80 -21.03
C ASP A 81 -18.70 -6.75 -21.09
N GLU A 82 -19.83 -7.00 -20.43
CA GLU A 82 -20.96 -6.09 -20.43
C GLU A 82 -21.34 -5.59 -19.03
N LYS A 83 -21.98 -4.41 -19.03
CA LYS A 83 -22.76 -3.91 -17.90
C LYS A 83 -24.23 -4.03 -18.29
N ILE A 84 -24.96 -4.90 -17.60
CA ILE A 84 -26.39 -5.09 -17.82
C ILE A 84 -27.20 -4.56 -16.64
N VAL A 85 -28.48 -4.28 -16.88
CA VAL A 85 -29.46 -3.99 -15.83
C VAL A 85 -30.57 -5.03 -15.95
N THR A 86 -30.85 -5.74 -14.86
CA THR A 86 -31.90 -6.76 -14.82
C THR A 86 -33.30 -6.13 -14.75
N ASP A 87 -34.33 -6.94 -14.97
CA ASP A 87 -35.73 -6.48 -14.93
C ASP A 87 -36.13 -5.90 -13.56
N ASN A 88 -35.58 -6.41 -12.46
CA ASN A 88 -35.79 -5.87 -11.11
C ASN A 88 -34.89 -4.66 -10.79
N GLY A 89 -34.12 -4.18 -11.76
CA GLY A 89 -33.29 -2.97 -11.68
C GLY A 89 -31.97 -3.12 -10.93
N VAL A 90 -31.41 -4.32 -10.86
CA VAL A 90 -30.06 -4.58 -10.35
C VAL A 90 -29.07 -4.41 -11.50
N THR A 91 -27.96 -3.72 -11.26
CA THR A 91 -26.89 -3.57 -12.25
C THR A 91 -25.86 -4.67 -12.06
N ILE A 92 -25.51 -5.41 -13.11
CA ILE A 92 -24.46 -6.44 -13.10
C ILE A 92 -23.33 -5.99 -14.02
N VAL A 93 -22.11 -5.97 -13.50
CA VAL A 93 -20.89 -5.57 -14.21
C VAL A 93 -19.97 -6.78 -14.35
N GLY A 94 -19.81 -7.26 -15.58
CA GLY A 94 -19.03 -8.45 -15.94
C GLY A 94 -17.81 -8.16 -16.81
N TYR A 95 -17.17 -6.99 -16.67
CA TYR A 95 -15.98 -6.65 -17.45
C TYR A 95 -14.82 -7.62 -17.17
N THR A 96 -14.10 -8.06 -18.19
CA THR A 96 -12.90 -8.90 -18.01
C THR A 96 -11.59 -8.11 -18.01
N ASP A 97 -11.65 -6.84 -18.35
CA ASP A 97 -10.51 -5.94 -18.53
C ASP A 97 -10.32 -4.96 -17.36
N PHE A 98 -10.74 -5.31 -16.13
CA PHE A 98 -10.65 -4.42 -14.97
C PHE A 98 -9.27 -3.76 -14.77
N PRO A 99 -8.13 -4.47 -14.89
CA PRO A 99 -6.81 -3.83 -14.82
C PRO A 99 -6.60 -2.74 -15.89
N SER A 100 -7.10 -2.95 -17.12
CA SER A 100 -6.99 -1.98 -18.22
C SER A 100 -7.67 -0.65 -17.89
N ARG A 101 -8.75 -0.69 -17.09
CA ARG A 101 -9.49 0.50 -16.64
C ARG A 101 -8.74 1.34 -15.60
N MET A 102 -7.62 0.82 -15.08
CA MET A 102 -6.65 1.56 -14.26
C MET A 102 -5.24 1.48 -14.88
N ALA A 103 -5.16 1.68 -16.20
CA ALA A 103 -3.95 1.49 -17.01
C ALA A 103 -2.67 2.03 -16.35
N THR A 104 -2.64 3.27 -15.86
CA THR A 104 -1.44 3.85 -15.23
C THR A 104 -0.93 3.03 -14.05
N GLN A 105 -1.83 2.56 -13.18
CA GLN A 105 -1.46 1.76 -12.00
C GLN A 105 -1.05 0.35 -12.41
N SER A 106 -1.83 -0.29 -13.29
CA SER A 106 -1.53 -1.63 -13.78
C SER A 106 -0.20 -1.67 -14.54
N SER A 107 0.10 -0.68 -15.37
CA SER A 107 1.38 -0.56 -16.07
C SER A 107 2.54 -0.36 -15.10
N SER A 108 2.40 0.49 -14.09
CA SER A 108 3.46 0.73 -13.09
C SER A 108 3.78 -0.53 -12.28
N LEU A 109 2.75 -1.21 -11.77
CA LEU A 109 2.91 -2.44 -11.00
C LEU A 109 3.46 -3.59 -11.85
N TYR A 110 2.95 -3.75 -13.07
CA TYR A 110 3.45 -4.78 -13.98
C TYR A 110 4.90 -4.52 -14.41
N ALA A 111 5.25 -3.28 -14.76
CA ALA A 111 6.63 -2.90 -15.08
C ALA A 111 7.58 -3.16 -13.89
N THR A 112 7.11 -2.93 -12.66
CA THR A 112 7.88 -3.25 -11.44
C THR A 112 8.14 -4.75 -11.32
N ASN A 113 7.13 -5.60 -11.57
CA ASN A 113 7.30 -7.05 -11.59
C ASN A 113 8.31 -7.50 -12.67
N ILE A 114 8.24 -6.93 -13.87
CA ILE A 114 9.21 -7.20 -14.94
C ILE A 114 10.62 -6.75 -14.52
N ARG A 115 10.75 -5.55 -13.93
CA ARG A 115 12.03 -5.04 -13.43
C ARG A 115 12.63 -5.94 -12.34
N HIS A 116 11.81 -6.53 -11.47
CA HIS A 116 12.26 -7.52 -10.49
C HIS A 116 12.73 -8.81 -11.17
N MET A 117 11.94 -9.37 -12.09
CA MET A 117 12.35 -10.54 -12.87
C MET A 117 13.66 -10.31 -13.63
N MET A 118 13.85 -9.12 -14.22
CA MET A 118 15.11 -8.76 -14.87
C MET A 118 16.29 -8.70 -13.88
N THR A 119 16.05 -8.26 -12.65
CA THR A 119 17.09 -8.26 -11.60
C THR A 119 17.53 -9.69 -11.27
N ASP A 120 16.57 -10.61 -11.15
CA ASP A 120 16.85 -12.02 -10.86
C ASP A 120 17.58 -12.69 -12.04
N LEU A 121 17.26 -12.30 -13.27
CA LEU A 121 17.95 -12.76 -14.49
C LEU A 121 19.33 -12.12 -14.69
N THR A 122 19.62 -10.96 -14.11
CA THR A 122 20.91 -10.26 -14.24
C THR A 122 21.52 -9.96 -12.86
N PRO A 123 21.91 -10.99 -12.09
CA PRO A 123 22.38 -10.82 -10.71
C PRO A 123 23.63 -9.92 -10.60
N GLU A 124 24.50 -9.97 -11.61
CA GLU A 124 25.73 -9.17 -11.69
C GLU A 124 25.49 -7.71 -12.13
N LYS A 125 24.25 -7.34 -12.47
CA LYS A 125 23.85 -5.99 -12.92
C LYS A 125 24.63 -5.47 -14.13
N ASP A 126 25.17 -6.38 -14.94
CA ASP A 126 25.96 -6.11 -16.14
C ASP A 126 25.09 -6.03 -17.42
N GLY A 127 23.80 -6.34 -17.30
CA GLY A 127 22.88 -6.42 -18.43
C GLY A 127 22.94 -7.75 -19.20
N THR A 128 23.76 -8.70 -18.75
CA THR A 128 23.85 -10.03 -19.35
C THR A 128 22.86 -10.97 -18.66
N VAL A 129 21.95 -11.57 -19.44
CA VAL A 129 20.98 -12.53 -18.91
C VAL A 129 21.68 -13.83 -18.51
N ASN A 130 21.63 -14.15 -17.23
CA ASN A 130 21.98 -15.44 -16.66
C ASN A 130 20.71 -16.25 -16.39
N HIS A 131 20.30 -17.08 -17.36
CA HIS A 131 19.11 -17.93 -17.25
C HIS A 131 19.40 -19.17 -16.40
N ASN A 132 19.50 -18.99 -15.08
CA ASN A 132 19.81 -20.07 -14.14
C ASN A 132 18.61 -21.02 -13.96
N MET A 133 18.61 -22.15 -14.66
CA MET A 133 17.56 -23.18 -14.55
C MET A 133 17.57 -23.97 -13.23
N GLU A 134 18.55 -23.73 -12.35
CA GLU A 134 18.59 -24.31 -11.01
C GLU A 134 17.83 -23.48 -9.96
N ASP A 135 17.54 -22.20 -10.27
CA ASP A 135 16.74 -21.31 -9.45
C ASP A 135 15.25 -21.66 -9.56
N ASP A 136 14.58 -21.86 -8.42
CA ASP A 136 13.17 -22.30 -8.37
C ASP A 136 12.22 -21.29 -9.05
N VAL A 137 12.49 -19.99 -8.96
CA VAL A 137 11.66 -18.91 -9.54
C VAL A 137 11.85 -18.87 -11.05
N ILE A 138 13.10 -18.82 -11.52
CA ILE A 138 13.42 -18.79 -12.95
C ILE A 138 12.94 -20.08 -13.62
N ARG A 139 13.24 -21.25 -13.03
CA ARG A 139 12.78 -22.54 -13.54
C ARG A 139 11.26 -22.65 -13.59
N GLY A 140 10.57 -22.14 -12.57
CA GLY A 140 9.11 -22.15 -12.47
C GLY A 140 8.43 -21.24 -13.51
N ALA A 141 9.00 -20.07 -13.79
CA ALA A 141 8.47 -19.11 -14.75
C ALA A 141 8.79 -19.46 -16.22
N THR A 142 9.84 -20.25 -16.46
CA THR A 142 10.32 -20.56 -17.82
C THR A 142 9.53 -21.72 -18.45
N ILE A 143 8.72 -21.41 -19.47
CA ILE A 143 7.92 -22.40 -20.22
C ILE A 143 8.67 -23.02 -21.42
N ALA A 144 9.66 -22.31 -21.98
CA ALA A 144 10.52 -22.78 -23.06
C ALA A 144 11.91 -22.15 -22.94
N HIS A 145 12.95 -22.90 -23.28
CA HIS A 145 14.34 -22.44 -23.22
C HIS A 145 15.17 -23.19 -24.27
N LYS A 146 15.99 -22.46 -25.06
CA LYS A 146 16.86 -23.02 -26.11
C LYS A 146 16.13 -23.95 -27.10
N HIS A 147 14.95 -23.54 -27.55
CA HIS A 147 14.06 -24.30 -28.46
C HIS A 147 13.38 -25.53 -27.87
N ASP A 148 13.57 -25.84 -26.59
CA ASP A 148 12.88 -26.93 -25.90
C ASP A 148 11.76 -26.41 -25.00
N VAL A 149 10.66 -27.17 -24.91
CA VAL A 149 9.57 -26.91 -23.96
C VAL A 149 10.00 -27.41 -22.58
N THR A 150 10.00 -26.51 -21.59
CA THR A 150 10.40 -26.80 -20.21
C THR A 150 9.22 -26.89 -19.24
N TRP A 151 7.99 -26.76 -19.74
CA TRP A 151 6.77 -26.98 -18.98
C TRP A 151 6.36 -28.47 -18.97
N PRO A 152 5.88 -29.04 -17.84
CA PRO A 152 5.68 -28.42 -16.53
C PRO A 152 6.98 -28.33 -15.71
N PRO A 153 7.12 -27.32 -14.82
CA PRO A 153 8.27 -27.26 -13.93
C PRO A 153 8.23 -28.38 -12.88
N PRO A 154 9.40 -28.89 -12.43
CA PRO A 154 9.44 -29.75 -11.26
C PRO A 154 8.93 -28.98 -10.03
N PRO A 155 8.43 -29.68 -8.99
CA PRO A 155 8.09 -29.04 -7.72
C PRO A 155 9.29 -28.23 -7.19
N PRO A 156 9.08 -27.02 -6.64
CA PRO A 156 10.17 -26.21 -6.08
C PRO A 156 10.97 -27.01 -5.04
N LYS A 157 12.29 -26.90 -5.10
CA LYS A 157 13.20 -27.57 -4.16
C LYS A 157 12.97 -27.07 -2.73
N THR A 158 12.62 -25.78 -2.61
CA THR A 158 12.20 -25.17 -1.36
C THR A 158 10.69 -25.31 -1.18
N LYS A 159 10.25 -26.18 -0.26
CA LYS A 159 8.84 -26.18 0.16
C LYS A 159 8.54 -24.80 0.73
N ALA A 160 7.61 -24.07 0.09
CA ALA A 160 7.06 -22.83 0.62
C ALA A 160 6.82 -23.04 2.11
N ILE A 161 7.34 -22.11 2.93
CA ILE A 161 7.29 -22.17 4.38
C ILE A 161 5.81 -22.33 4.76
N ALA A 162 5.37 -23.57 4.93
CA ALA A 162 4.09 -23.90 5.52
C ALA A 162 4.05 -23.14 6.84
N ALA A 163 2.97 -22.38 7.05
CA ALA A 163 2.66 -21.54 8.21
C ALA A 163 3.79 -21.54 9.24
N GLN A 164 4.56 -20.44 9.32
CA GLN A 164 5.64 -20.28 10.30
C GLN A 164 5.28 -21.07 11.55
N LYS A 165 5.97 -22.19 11.80
CA LYS A 165 5.86 -22.87 13.09
C LYS A 165 5.99 -21.75 14.13
N PRO A 166 5.09 -21.65 15.12
CA PRO A 166 5.20 -20.65 16.16
C PRO A 166 6.66 -20.64 16.58
N LYS A 167 7.34 -19.50 16.38
CA LYS A 167 8.78 -19.38 16.66
C LYS A 167 9.01 -20.13 17.96
N GLU A 168 9.79 -21.22 17.90
CA GLU A 168 10.25 -21.90 19.10
C GLU A 168 10.76 -20.76 19.98
N LYS A 169 10.14 -20.61 21.16
CA LYS A 169 10.56 -19.59 22.12
C LYS A 169 12.07 -19.74 22.20
N ALA A 170 12.78 -18.69 21.80
CA ALA A 170 14.23 -18.71 21.86
C ALA A 170 14.61 -19.24 23.24
N PRO A 171 15.53 -20.23 23.32
CA PRO A 171 15.88 -20.84 24.60
C PRO A 171 16.09 -19.73 25.61
N GLU A 172 15.38 -19.81 26.74
CA GLU A 172 15.45 -18.76 27.75
C GLU A 172 16.90 -18.62 28.16
N LEU A 173 17.55 -17.56 27.66
CA LEU A 173 18.94 -17.24 27.97
C LEU A 173 19.14 -17.36 29.47
N THR A 174 20.20 -18.03 29.88
CA THR A 174 20.53 -18.16 31.29
C THR A 174 20.66 -16.76 31.92
N PRO A 175 20.43 -16.60 33.24
CA PRO A 175 20.51 -15.30 33.89
C PRO A 175 21.86 -14.56 33.67
N GLU A 176 22.93 -15.32 33.44
CA GLU A 176 24.26 -14.77 33.13
C GLU A 176 24.35 -14.25 31.70
N GLU A 177 23.81 -14.97 30.71
CA GLU A 177 23.76 -14.53 29.31
C GLU A 177 22.85 -13.30 29.13
N LYS A 178 21.74 -13.21 29.87
CA LYS A 178 20.87 -12.02 29.89
C LYS A 178 21.62 -10.81 30.46
N ARG A 179 22.33 -10.97 31.58
CA ARG A 179 23.11 -9.89 32.19
C ARG A 179 24.27 -9.45 31.30
N ALA A 180 24.92 -10.38 30.62
CA ALA A 180 25.99 -10.06 29.66
C ALA A 180 25.44 -9.31 28.44
N ALA A 181 24.29 -9.73 27.90
CA ALA A 181 23.61 -9.05 26.80
C ALA A 181 23.12 -7.65 27.20
N GLU A 182 22.55 -7.48 28.38
CA GLU A 182 22.13 -6.19 28.93
C GLU A 182 23.32 -5.25 29.16
N ALA A 183 24.43 -5.75 29.70
CA ALA A 183 25.66 -4.97 29.88
C ALA A 183 26.28 -4.56 28.54
N ALA A 184 26.27 -5.45 27.54
CA ALA A 184 26.73 -5.16 26.19
C ALA A 184 25.82 -4.11 25.51
N ALA A 185 24.51 -4.26 25.64
CA ALA A 185 23.53 -3.31 25.11
C ALA A 185 23.65 -1.93 25.78
N PHE A 186 23.80 -1.90 27.11
CA PHE A 186 24.03 -0.66 27.86
C PHE A 186 25.32 0.02 27.43
N LYS A 187 26.41 -0.73 27.26
CA LYS A 187 27.70 -0.20 26.77
C LYS A 187 27.59 0.33 25.35
N ALA A 188 26.88 -0.37 24.46
CA ALA A 188 26.64 0.06 23.09
C ALA A 188 25.78 1.33 23.03
N GLN A 189 24.69 1.37 23.78
CA GLN A 189 23.80 2.53 23.89
C GLN A 189 24.52 3.73 24.49
N THR A 190 25.27 3.54 25.56
CA THR A 190 26.08 4.60 26.21
C THR A 190 27.12 5.14 25.22
N LYS A 191 27.83 4.28 24.50
CA LYS A 191 28.80 4.69 23.48
C LYS A 191 28.12 5.52 22.39
N GLN A 192 26.96 5.07 21.89
CA GLN A 192 26.21 5.80 20.87
C GLN A 192 25.75 7.17 21.38
N GLN A 193 25.19 7.24 22.58
CA GLN A 193 24.68 8.48 23.16
C GLN A 193 25.81 9.48 23.46
N VAL A 194 26.92 9.04 24.04
CA VAL A 194 28.11 9.88 24.28
C VAL A 194 28.71 10.37 22.97
N THR A 195 28.78 9.50 21.96
CA THR A 195 29.25 9.89 20.62
C THR A 195 28.34 10.94 19.99
N LEU A 196 27.01 10.75 20.06
CA LEU A 196 26.03 11.68 19.52
C LEU A 196 26.09 13.04 20.24
N LEU A 197 26.15 13.04 21.57
CA LEU A 197 26.27 14.26 22.38
C LEU A 197 27.61 14.97 22.15
N GLY A 198 28.71 14.22 22.02
CA GLY A 198 30.02 14.78 21.72
C GLY A 198 30.07 15.44 20.35
N ILE A 199 29.59 14.75 19.31
CA ILE A 199 29.51 15.29 17.94
C ILE A 199 28.58 16.51 17.91
N GLY A 200 27.39 16.41 18.50
CA GLY A 200 26.41 17.50 18.56
C GLY A 200 26.97 18.73 19.29
N GLY A 201 27.67 18.54 20.41
CA GLY A 201 28.31 19.61 21.16
C GLY A 201 29.41 20.31 20.38
N VAL A 202 30.28 19.55 19.70
CA VAL A 202 31.34 20.12 18.84
C VAL A 202 30.75 20.91 17.67
N LEU A 203 29.71 20.40 17.02
CA LEU A 203 29.02 21.10 15.92
C LEU A 203 28.36 22.40 16.40
N LEU A 204 27.67 22.38 17.55
CA LEU A 204 27.07 23.58 18.13
C LEU A 204 28.11 24.64 18.48
N LEU A 205 29.25 24.21 19.04
CA LEU A 205 30.35 25.11 19.39
C LEU A 205 30.99 25.72 18.14
N ALA A 206 31.24 24.91 17.11
CA ALA A 206 31.77 25.39 15.82
C ALA A 206 30.83 26.41 15.16
N VAL A 207 29.53 26.16 15.16
CA VAL A 207 28.53 27.11 14.65
C VAL A 207 28.51 28.39 15.49
N GLY A 208 28.54 28.28 16.82
CA GLY A 208 28.54 29.43 17.73
C GLY A 208 29.79 30.32 17.62
N LEU A 209 30.92 29.78 17.19
CA LEU A 209 32.15 30.55 16.96
C LEU A 209 32.11 31.42 15.69
N VAL A 210 31.29 31.03 14.69
CA VAL A 210 31.28 31.66 13.36
C VAL A 210 29.98 32.43 13.09
N ALA A 211 28.88 32.05 13.74
CA ALA A 211 27.56 32.57 13.42
C ALA A 211 27.20 33.88 14.16
N PRO A 212 26.47 34.81 13.52
CA PRO A 212 25.94 36.01 14.16
C PRO A 212 24.94 35.70 15.29
N ALA A 213 24.81 36.60 16.27
CA ALA A 213 23.87 36.45 17.38
C ALA A 213 22.40 36.30 16.94
N SER A 214 21.99 36.99 15.86
CA SER A 214 20.65 36.86 15.26
C SER A 214 20.41 35.47 14.69
N PHE A 215 21.43 34.86 14.08
CA PHE A 215 21.35 33.49 13.61
C PHE A 215 21.17 32.51 14.78
N MET A 216 21.90 32.69 15.88
CA MET A 216 21.79 31.84 17.06
C MET A 216 20.38 31.86 17.66
N GLN A 217 19.72 33.02 17.71
CA GLN A 217 18.32 33.12 18.15
C GLN A 217 17.37 32.32 17.24
N HIS A 218 17.46 32.50 15.91
CA HIS A 218 16.64 31.73 14.97
C HIS A 218 16.94 30.23 15.01
N PHE A 219 18.21 29.86 15.20
CA PHE A 219 18.65 28.48 15.26
C PHE A 219 18.13 27.76 16.52
N ILE A 220 18.13 28.41 17.68
CA ILE A 220 17.52 27.86 18.90
C ILE A 220 16.02 27.63 18.70
N VAL A 221 15.30 28.60 18.13
CA VAL A 221 13.87 28.47 17.83
C VAL A 221 13.62 27.31 16.85
N PHE A 222 14.47 27.17 15.84
CA PHE A 222 14.40 26.06 14.88
C PHE A 222 14.55 24.70 15.57
N VAL A 223 15.59 24.51 16.39
CA VAL A 223 15.83 23.23 17.11
C VAL A 223 14.68 22.90 18.05
N LEU A 224 14.18 23.88 18.82
CA LEU A 224 13.04 23.67 19.70
C LEU A 224 11.76 23.33 18.91
N SER A 225 11.56 23.97 17.75
CA SER A 225 10.42 23.69 16.86
C SER A 225 10.47 22.27 16.29
N VAL A 226 11.66 21.75 15.95
CA VAL A 226 11.83 20.35 15.51
C VAL A 226 11.43 19.38 16.63
N PHE A 227 11.86 19.65 17.86
CA PHE A 227 11.50 18.81 19.01
C PHE A 227 9.99 18.81 19.27
N VAL A 228 9.36 20.00 19.28
CA VAL A 228 7.91 20.12 19.40
C VAL A 228 7.19 19.41 18.26
N GLY A 229 7.65 19.58 17.01
CA GLY A 229 7.08 18.92 15.84
C GLY A 229 7.12 17.40 15.94
N PHE A 230 8.27 16.84 16.36
CA PHE A 230 8.42 15.40 16.59
C PHE A 230 7.41 14.89 17.62
N GLN A 231 7.32 15.55 18.78
CA GLN A 231 6.43 15.13 19.86
C GLN A 231 4.94 15.21 19.48
N VAL A 232 4.56 16.21 18.69
CA VAL A 232 3.17 16.40 18.25
C VAL A 232 2.78 15.38 17.18
N ILE A 233 3.67 15.08 16.23
CA ILE A 233 3.37 14.13 15.14
C ILE A 233 3.36 12.69 15.64
N TRP A 234 4.26 12.32 16.56
CA TRP A 234 4.38 10.94 17.06
C TRP A 234 3.12 10.45 17.78
N ASN A 235 2.31 11.37 18.33
CA ASN A 235 1.11 11.06 19.10
C ASN A 235 -0.19 11.10 18.27
N VAL A 236 -0.10 11.21 16.94
CA VAL A 236 -1.29 11.19 16.07
C VAL A 236 -1.78 9.75 15.87
N SER A 237 -3.09 9.51 15.97
CA SER A 237 -3.67 8.19 15.72
C SER A 237 -3.45 7.76 14.26
N HIS A 238 -3.21 6.47 14.02
CA HIS A 238 -2.97 5.93 12.67
C HIS A 238 -4.08 6.28 11.67
N SER A 239 -5.33 6.36 12.11
CA SER A 239 -6.48 6.77 11.30
C SER A 239 -6.41 8.21 10.77
N LEU A 240 -5.59 9.06 11.38
CA LEU A 240 -5.46 10.49 11.05
C LEU A 240 -4.18 10.83 10.29
N HIS A 241 -3.34 9.85 9.92
CA HIS A 241 -2.11 10.11 9.15
C HIS A 241 -2.40 10.79 7.80
N THR A 242 -3.45 10.37 7.09
CA THR A 242 -3.82 10.98 5.80
C THR A 242 -4.34 12.42 5.95
N PRO A 243 -5.29 12.72 6.88
CA PRO A 243 -5.62 14.10 7.23
C PRO A 243 -4.41 14.93 7.68
N LEU A 244 -3.49 14.36 8.46
CA LEU A 244 -2.28 15.03 8.91
C LEU A 244 -1.40 15.46 7.72
N MET A 245 -1.21 14.59 6.73
CA MET A 245 -0.48 14.93 5.50
C MET A 245 -1.14 16.07 4.71
N ALA A 246 -2.47 16.12 4.68
CA ALA A 246 -3.19 17.22 4.04
C ALA A 246 -3.01 18.55 4.79
N VAL A 247 -3.01 18.52 6.13
CA VAL A 247 -2.75 19.71 6.97
C VAL A 247 -1.31 20.20 6.82
N THR A 248 -0.32 19.32 6.83
CA THR A 248 1.08 19.74 6.68
C THR A 248 1.33 20.33 5.30
N ASN A 249 0.66 19.83 4.26
CA ASN A 249 0.70 20.44 2.93
C ASN A 249 0.03 21.83 2.89
N ALA A 250 -1.03 22.06 3.65
CA ALA A 250 -1.63 23.40 3.77
C ALA A 250 -0.67 24.37 4.48
N ILE A 251 -0.08 23.94 5.62
CA ILE A 251 0.81 24.74 6.47
C ILE A 251 2.15 25.06 5.77
N SER A 252 2.67 24.17 4.92
CA SER A 252 3.91 24.42 4.16
C SER A 252 3.84 25.67 3.28
N SER A 253 2.62 26.14 2.98
CA SER A 253 2.35 27.40 2.28
C SER A 253 2.74 28.66 3.06
N ILE A 254 3.33 28.54 4.25
CA ILE A 254 3.95 29.65 5.01
C ILE A 254 4.96 30.45 4.16
N ILE A 255 5.48 29.85 3.08
CA ILE A 255 6.27 30.52 2.04
C ILE A 255 5.60 31.79 1.48
N ILE A 256 4.28 31.91 1.60
CA ILE A 256 3.53 33.13 1.24
C ILE A 256 4.07 34.36 1.95
N LEU A 257 4.53 34.24 3.20
CA LEU A 257 5.13 35.36 3.95
C LEU A 257 6.38 35.89 3.26
N GLY A 258 7.23 34.98 2.75
CA GLY A 258 8.41 35.35 2.00
C GLY A 258 8.05 36.08 0.70
N ALA A 259 7.01 35.62 -0.01
CA ALA A 259 6.53 36.27 -1.22
C ALA A 259 5.93 37.66 -0.95
N LEU A 260 5.14 37.80 0.12
CA LEU A 260 4.53 39.09 0.51
C LEU A 260 5.59 40.15 0.84
N MET A 261 6.71 39.76 1.46
CA MET A 261 7.83 40.68 1.72
C MET A 261 8.47 41.24 0.44
N GLN A 262 8.31 40.57 -0.71
CA GLN A 262 8.95 40.96 -1.97
C GLN A 262 8.07 41.83 -2.88
N ILE A 263 6.80 42.02 -2.55
CA ILE A 263 5.84 42.80 -3.36
C ILE A 263 6.21 44.29 -3.46
N GLY A 264 7.00 44.81 -2.50
CA GLY A 264 7.53 46.18 -2.52
C GLY A 264 8.90 46.34 -3.19
N SER A 265 9.42 45.32 -3.87
CA SER A 265 10.76 45.38 -4.47
C SER A 265 10.81 46.29 -5.70
N GLY A 266 11.94 46.97 -5.93
CA GLY A 266 12.10 47.86 -7.10
C GLY A 266 12.28 47.15 -8.45
N SER A 267 12.27 45.81 -8.47
CA SER A 267 12.47 45.01 -9.67
C SER A 267 11.16 44.40 -10.13
N TRP A 268 10.75 44.72 -11.36
CA TRP A 268 9.55 44.17 -11.98
C TRP A 268 9.54 42.63 -11.98
N LEU A 269 10.69 42.00 -12.24
CA LEU A 269 10.81 40.54 -12.26
C LEU A 269 10.53 39.93 -10.88
N VAL A 270 11.03 40.58 -9.81
CA VAL A 270 10.84 40.11 -8.43
C VAL A 270 9.37 40.27 -8.02
N ILE A 271 8.73 41.38 -8.39
CA ILE A 271 7.29 41.59 -8.15
C ILE A 271 6.45 40.51 -8.87
N LEU A 272 6.77 40.21 -10.13
CA LEU A 272 6.07 39.18 -10.90
C LEU A 272 6.19 37.79 -10.26
N LEU A 273 7.41 37.40 -9.89
CA LEU A 273 7.65 36.12 -9.22
C LEU A 273 6.94 36.07 -7.85
N ALA A 274 6.98 37.15 -7.08
CA ALA A 274 6.27 37.25 -5.80
C ALA A 274 4.75 37.10 -5.99
N ALA A 275 4.17 37.75 -7.00
CA ALA A 275 2.74 37.64 -7.31
C ALA A 275 2.34 36.20 -7.68
N VAL A 276 3.14 35.53 -8.50
CA VAL A 276 2.92 34.11 -8.85
C VAL A 276 3.07 33.19 -7.63
N SER A 277 4.08 33.43 -6.78
CA SER A 277 4.27 32.66 -5.54
C SER A 277 3.10 32.85 -4.58
N VAL A 278 2.57 34.06 -4.42
CA VAL A 278 1.36 34.32 -3.60
C VAL A 278 0.15 33.59 -4.16
N PHE A 279 -0.06 33.63 -5.48
CA PHE A 279 -1.17 32.94 -6.13
C PHE A 279 -1.09 31.41 -5.91
N MET A 280 0.06 30.80 -6.15
CA MET A 280 0.27 29.36 -5.98
C MET A 280 0.17 28.92 -4.51
N ALA A 281 0.76 29.70 -3.59
CA ALA A 281 0.61 29.44 -2.16
C ALA A 281 -0.86 29.56 -1.71
N GLY A 282 -1.60 30.52 -2.26
CA GLY A 282 -3.04 30.66 -2.06
C GLY A 282 -3.81 29.40 -2.45
N ILE A 283 -3.60 28.87 -3.65
CA ILE A 283 -4.21 27.61 -4.09
C ILE A 283 -3.92 26.48 -3.11
N ASN A 284 -2.67 26.36 -2.66
CA ASN A 284 -2.25 25.29 -1.76
C ASN A 284 -2.87 25.43 -0.35
N ILE A 285 -3.01 26.66 0.17
CA ILE A 285 -3.72 26.94 1.43
C ILE A 285 -5.19 26.52 1.31
N PHE A 286 -5.92 27.03 0.32
CA PHE A 286 -7.34 26.77 0.18
C PHE A 286 -7.63 25.30 -0.13
N GLY A 287 -6.88 24.70 -1.04
CA GLY A 287 -7.00 23.28 -1.39
C GLY A 287 -6.69 22.37 -0.22
N GLY A 288 -5.57 22.60 0.46
CA GLY A 288 -5.14 21.82 1.62
C GLY A 288 -6.16 21.85 2.76
N PHE A 289 -6.63 23.03 3.17
CA PHE A 289 -7.63 23.13 4.25
C PHE A 289 -9.00 22.59 3.85
N MET A 290 -9.44 22.75 2.60
CA MET A 290 -10.72 22.22 2.11
C MET A 290 -10.73 20.69 2.10
N VAL A 291 -9.65 20.07 1.63
CA VAL A 291 -9.49 18.61 1.61
C VAL A 291 -9.41 18.05 3.03
N THR A 292 -8.59 18.65 3.90
CA THR A 292 -8.53 18.28 5.31
C THR A 292 -9.91 18.32 5.96
N ARG A 293 -10.67 19.40 5.76
CA ARG A 293 -12.02 19.54 6.34
C ARG A 293 -12.96 18.43 5.85
N ARG A 294 -12.94 18.10 4.55
CA ARG A 294 -13.73 16.99 4.00
C ARG A 294 -13.31 15.65 4.59
N MET A 295 -12.01 15.41 4.73
CA MET A 295 -11.47 14.17 5.31
C MET A 295 -11.90 14.00 6.76
N LEU A 296 -11.77 15.04 7.58
CA LEU A 296 -12.19 15.00 8.99
C LEU A 296 -13.70 14.86 9.16
N ALA A 297 -14.50 15.47 8.28
CA ALA A 297 -15.96 15.34 8.32
C ALA A 297 -16.45 13.90 8.10
N MET A 298 -15.70 13.07 7.35
CA MET A 298 -16.01 11.64 7.17
C MET A 298 -15.82 10.81 8.45
N PHE A 299 -15.10 11.32 9.46
CA PHE A 299 -14.90 10.65 10.75
C PHE A 299 -15.89 11.09 11.84
N GLN A 300 -16.74 12.09 11.56
CA GLN A 300 -17.82 12.45 12.48
C GLN A 300 -18.94 11.41 12.34
N LYS A 301 -19.22 10.68 13.43
CA LYS A 301 -20.41 9.82 13.49
C LYS A 301 -21.65 10.70 13.33
N SER A 302 -22.48 10.36 12.35
CA SER A 302 -23.86 10.81 12.21
C SER A 302 -24.70 10.38 13.41
#